data_AF-A0A930Z5E7-F1
#
_entry.id   AF-A0A930Z5E7-F1
#
_cell.length_a   1.000
_cell.length_b   1.000
_cell.length_c   1.000
_cell.angle_alpha   90.00
_cell.angle_beta   90.00
_cell.angle_gamma   90.00
#
_symmetry.space_group_name_H-M   'P 1'
#
loop_
_entity.id
_entity.type
_entity.pdbx_description
1 polymer ?
#
loop_
_entity_poly.entity_id
_entity_poly.type
_entity_poly.pdbx_seq_one_letter_code
_entity_poly.pdbx_strand_id
1 'polypeptide(L)'
;MFGLVARSRNMDKNFPLDVNQITPDAAYGLESHNKPAFKESIGRALKNRILQSLARSMPGATGFRIWAHRQRGVKIGERVHIASDVMMETAYPQWISIGNDVQVGIRCLIIAHIHSLLPHEEDLSNYVSVKIEDEVYLGAGSIILPNVTIGRGAVITAGSVVTRSIPAMTMVQGNPAKAVARCGIPLLWDTPIKKFYLNLKPIPRAARDTDR
;
A
#
# COMPACT_ATOMS: atom_id res chain seq x y z
N MET A 1 29.21 18.59 -35.81
CA MET A 1 29.28 17.24 -35.21
C MET A 1 29.14 17.42 -33.70
N PHE A 2 27.90 17.39 -33.20
CA PHE A 2 27.61 17.66 -31.79
C PHE A 2 27.92 16.42 -30.94
N GLY A 3 28.99 16.49 -30.15
CA GLY A 3 29.31 15.50 -29.12
C GLY A 3 28.42 15.72 -27.89
N LEU A 4 27.42 14.86 -27.72
CA LEU A 4 26.55 14.85 -26.55
C LEU A 4 27.35 14.32 -25.35
N VAL A 5 27.84 15.23 -24.50
CA VAL A 5 28.39 14.89 -23.18
C VAL A 5 27.23 14.35 -22.34
N ALA A 6 27.18 13.02 -22.19
CA ALA A 6 26.34 12.37 -21.20
C ALA A 6 26.86 12.74 -19.80
N ARG A 7 26.37 13.87 -19.27
CA ARG A 7 26.45 14.18 -17.84
C ARG A 7 25.70 13.05 -17.12
N SER A 8 26.45 12.10 -16.56
CA SER A 8 25.95 11.26 -15.47
C SER A 8 25.44 12.21 -14.39
N ARG A 9 24.12 12.44 -14.37
CA ARG A 9 23.49 13.01 -13.19
C ARG A 9 23.63 11.92 -12.15
N ASN A 10 24.47 12.15 -11.14
CA ASN A 10 24.38 11.41 -9.89
C ASN A 10 22.89 11.42 -9.50
N MET A 11 22.22 10.28 -9.65
CA MET A 11 20.87 10.14 -9.11
C MET A 11 20.97 10.41 -7.62
N ASP A 12 20.00 11.16 -7.09
CA ASP A 12 19.94 11.50 -5.67
C ASP A 12 20.20 10.25 -4.83
N LYS A 13 21.18 10.32 -3.92
CA LYS A 13 21.51 9.25 -2.96
C LYS A 13 20.34 8.88 -2.03
N ASN A 14 19.20 9.56 -2.17
CA ASN A 14 17.99 9.42 -1.35
C ASN A 14 16.80 8.82 -2.14
N PHE A 15 17.07 8.14 -3.26
CA PHE A 15 16.05 7.32 -3.94
C PHE A 15 15.51 6.27 -2.94
N PRO A 16 14.19 6.00 -2.89
CA PRO A 16 13.56 5.17 -1.87
C PRO A 16 13.99 3.69 -1.88
N LEU A 17 14.81 3.31 -2.86
CA LEU A 17 15.54 2.06 -2.90
C LEU A 17 17.03 2.41 -2.82
N ASP A 18 17.74 1.87 -1.83
CA ASP A 18 19.20 1.91 -1.85
C ASP A 18 19.67 1.04 -3.04
N VAL A 19 19.95 1.70 -4.15
CA VAL A 19 20.44 1.06 -5.38
C VAL A 19 21.73 0.28 -5.16
N ASN A 20 22.46 0.53 -4.07
CA ASN A 20 23.66 -0.25 -3.71
C ASN A 20 23.31 -1.55 -2.97
N GLN A 21 22.09 -1.67 -2.41
CA GLN A 21 21.55 -2.92 -1.88
C GLN A 21 20.84 -3.75 -2.94
N ILE A 22 20.48 -3.14 -4.07
CA ILE A 22 20.02 -3.87 -5.25
C ILE A 22 21.28 -4.38 -5.95
N THR A 23 21.63 -5.65 -5.74
CA THR A 23 22.68 -6.27 -6.55
C THR A 23 22.31 -6.16 -8.03
N PRO A 24 23.28 -6.00 -8.96
CA PRO A 24 23.01 -5.90 -10.40
C PRO A 24 22.06 -7.01 -10.91
N ASP A 25 22.12 -8.16 -10.27
CA ASP A 25 21.34 -9.35 -10.57
C ASP A 25 19.89 -9.30 -10.04
N ALA A 26 19.64 -8.57 -8.95
CA ALA A 26 18.30 -8.32 -8.39
C ALA A 26 17.52 -7.24 -9.14
N ALA A 27 18.22 -6.29 -9.78
CA ALA A 27 17.62 -5.25 -10.62
C ALA A 27 17.10 -5.78 -11.96
N TYR A 28 17.79 -6.78 -12.53
CA TYR A 28 17.50 -7.33 -13.86
C TYR A 28 16.96 -8.77 -13.85
N GLY A 29 16.87 -9.43 -12.70
CA GLY A 29 16.42 -10.82 -12.63
C GLY A 29 17.31 -11.79 -13.42
N LEU A 30 18.59 -11.44 -13.60
CA LEU A 30 19.55 -12.20 -14.42
C LEU A 30 20.39 -13.19 -13.62
N GLU A 31 20.25 -13.25 -12.30
CA GLU A 31 20.70 -14.42 -11.55
C GLU A 31 19.66 -15.54 -11.71
N SER A 32 19.92 -16.37 -12.72
CA SER A 32 19.39 -17.71 -12.88
C SER A 32 19.78 -18.58 -11.69
N HIS A 33 19.15 -18.37 -10.55
CA HIS A 33 19.02 -19.39 -9.53
C HIS A 33 17.62 -19.96 -9.62
N ASN A 34 17.59 -21.29 -9.55
CA ASN A 34 16.46 -22.20 -9.62
C ASN A 34 15.42 -21.93 -8.52
N LYS A 35 14.93 -20.68 -8.41
CA LYS A 35 13.86 -20.29 -7.50
C LYS A 35 12.63 -21.02 -8.03
N PRO A 36 11.89 -21.77 -7.19
CA PRO A 36 10.67 -22.40 -7.64
C PRO A 36 9.77 -21.27 -8.16
N ALA A 37 9.61 -21.18 -9.48
CA ALA A 37 8.60 -20.35 -10.08
C ALA A 37 7.30 -20.81 -9.44
N PHE A 38 6.73 -19.98 -8.57
CA PHE A 38 5.53 -20.35 -7.83
C PHE A 38 4.48 -20.67 -8.90
N LYS A 39 4.20 -21.96 -9.10
CA LYS A 39 3.19 -22.43 -10.05
C LYS A 39 1.85 -22.01 -9.48
N GLU A 40 1.43 -20.79 -9.82
CA GLU A 40 0.09 -20.33 -9.51
C GLU A 40 -0.88 -21.33 -10.16
N SER A 41 -1.64 -22.06 -9.33
CA SER A 41 -2.68 -22.94 -9.84
C SER A 41 -3.62 -22.10 -10.70
N ILE A 42 -3.80 -22.50 -11.97
CA ILE A 42 -4.65 -21.79 -12.94
C ILE A 42 -6.06 -21.55 -12.36
N GLY A 43 -6.59 -22.52 -11.60
CA GLY A 43 -7.87 -22.37 -10.91
C GLY A 43 -7.87 -21.26 -9.85
N ARG A 44 -6.80 -21.18 -9.04
CA ARG A 44 -6.62 -20.09 -8.05
C ARG A 44 -6.47 -18.73 -8.75
N ALA A 45 -5.64 -18.67 -9.79
CA ALA A 45 -5.44 -17.50 -10.64
C ALA A 45 -6.76 -16.96 -11.20
N LEU A 46 -7.59 -17.85 -11.74
CA LEU A 46 -8.88 -17.51 -12.33
C LEU A 46 -9.88 -17.08 -11.25
N LYS A 47 -9.98 -17.83 -10.14
CA LYS A 47 -10.80 -17.46 -8.98
C LYS A 47 -10.46 -16.05 -8.48
N ASN A 48 -9.17 -15.76 -8.31
CA ASN A 48 -8.71 -14.46 -7.82
C ASN A 48 -9.08 -13.31 -8.75
N ARG A 49 -8.98 -13.53 -10.08
CA ARG A 49 -9.34 -12.54 -11.10
C ARG A 49 -10.85 -12.28 -11.14
N ILE A 50 -11.65 -13.35 -11.13
CA ILE A 50 -13.12 -13.23 -11.13
C ILE A 50 -13.59 -12.50 -9.88
N LEU A 51 -13.17 -12.96 -8.68
CA LEU A 51 -13.57 -12.34 -7.42
C LEU A 51 -13.08 -10.89 -7.31
N GLN A 52 -11.88 -10.58 -7.81
CA GLN A 52 -11.39 -9.19 -7.85
C GLN A 52 -12.26 -8.32 -8.77
N SER A 53 -12.62 -8.81 -9.95
CA SER A 53 -13.48 -8.09 -10.89
C SER A 53 -14.88 -7.83 -10.32
N LEU A 54 -15.46 -8.82 -9.64
CA LEU A 54 -16.75 -8.68 -8.96
C LEU A 54 -16.66 -7.70 -7.79
N ALA A 55 -15.62 -7.80 -6.94
CA ALA A 55 -15.43 -6.90 -5.81
C ALA A 55 -15.30 -5.43 -6.25
N ARG A 56 -14.72 -5.17 -7.41
CA ARG A 56 -14.58 -3.81 -7.95
C ARG A 56 -15.90 -3.18 -8.41
N SER A 57 -16.76 -3.99 -9.03
CA SER A 57 -17.93 -3.52 -9.79
C SER A 57 -19.25 -3.68 -9.03
N MET A 58 -19.41 -4.73 -8.22
CA MET A 58 -20.66 -5.02 -7.53
C MET A 58 -20.85 -4.10 -6.31
N PRO A 59 -22.10 -3.80 -5.90
CA PRO A 59 -22.39 -3.07 -4.65
C PRO A 59 -22.03 -3.91 -3.42
N GLY A 60 -22.09 -3.29 -2.23
CA GLY A 60 -21.84 -3.98 -0.94
C GLY A 60 -20.47 -3.69 -0.36
N ALA A 61 -20.17 -2.41 -0.10
CA ALA A 61 -18.89 -1.95 0.42
C ALA A 61 -18.51 -2.53 1.81
N THR A 62 -19.51 -2.86 2.62
CA THR A 62 -19.36 -3.48 3.95
C THR A 62 -19.77 -4.96 3.98
N GLY A 63 -20.06 -5.56 2.83
CA GLY A 63 -20.62 -6.92 2.72
C GLY A 63 -19.95 -7.74 1.63
N PHE A 64 -20.57 -7.79 0.45
CA PHE A 64 -20.12 -8.62 -0.68
C PHE A 64 -18.65 -8.39 -1.05
N ARG A 65 -18.20 -7.12 -1.12
CA ARG A 65 -16.81 -6.82 -1.48
C ARG A 65 -15.81 -7.38 -0.47
N ILE A 66 -16.11 -7.24 0.83
CA ILE A 66 -15.30 -7.79 1.91
C ILE A 66 -15.26 -9.32 1.83
N TRP A 67 -16.43 -9.94 1.64
CA TRP A 67 -16.51 -11.38 1.46
C TRP A 67 -15.64 -11.84 0.27
N ALA A 68 -15.74 -11.18 -0.88
CA ALA A 68 -14.96 -11.53 -2.07
C ALA A 68 -13.46 -11.40 -1.83
N HIS A 69 -13.01 -10.34 -1.16
CA HIS A 69 -11.59 -10.17 -0.81
C HIS A 69 -11.10 -11.22 0.22
N ARG A 70 -11.91 -11.57 1.22
CA ARG A 70 -11.60 -12.67 2.15
C ARG A 70 -11.49 -14.02 1.43
N GLN A 71 -12.39 -14.29 0.48
CA GLN A 71 -12.34 -15.52 -0.34
C GLN A 71 -11.11 -15.62 -1.25
N ARG A 72 -10.49 -14.48 -1.57
CA ARG A 72 -9.20 -14.40 -2.28
C ARG A 72 -8.01 -14.63 -1.35
N GLY A 73 -8.18 -14.45 -0.04
CA GLY A 73 -7.16 -14.66 0.98
C GLY A 73 -6.75 -13.41 1.74
N VAL A 74 -7.30 -12.23 1.41
CA VAL A 74 -7.01 -10.99 2.16
C VAL A 74 -7.50 -11.13 3.60
N LYS A 75 -6.64 -10.82 4.57
CA LYS A 75 -6.99 -10.83 5.99
C LYS A 75 -7.70 -9.51 6.31
N ILE A 76 -9.00 -9.54 6.61
CA ILE A 76 -9.81 -8.34 6.83
C ILE A 76 -10.58 -8.44 8.14
N GLY A 77 -10.37 -7.47 9.04
CA GLY A 77 -11.06 -7.30 10.31
C GLY A 77 -12.52 -6.88 10.17
N GLU A 78 -13.08 -6.33 11.25
CA GLU A 78 -14.49 -5.95 11.37
C GLU A 78 -14.74 -4.49 10.99
N ARG A 79 -15.99 -4.18 10.61
CA ARG A 79 -16.44 -2.80 10.29
C ARG A 79 -15.56 -2.08 9.25
N VAL A 80 -14.95 -2.85 8.35
CA VAL A 80 -14.22 -2.33 7.20
C VAL A 80 -15.21 -1.89 6.13
N HIS A 81 -14.83 -0.90 5.33
CA HIS A 81 -15.55 -0.51 4.14
C HIS A 81 -14.60 -0.39 2.96
N ILE A 82 -14.95 -1.06 1.86
CA ILE A 82 -14.19 -1.05 0.62
C ILE A 82 -15.04 -0.39 -0.47
N ALA A 83 -14.63 0.79 -0.91
CA ALA A 83 -15.31 1.53 -1.95
C ALA A 83 -15.13 0.89 -3.34
N SER A 84 -15.80 1.45 -4.35
CA SER A 84 -15.80 0.90 -5.71
C SER A 84 -14.41 1.00 -6.35
N ASP A 85 -14.13 0.07 -7.27
CA ASP A 85 -12.90 0.02 -8.06
C ASP A 85 -11.58 -0.07 -7.28
N VAL A 86 -11.62 -0.48 -6.01
CA VAL A 86 -10.41 -0.79 -5.25
C VAL A 86 -9.70 -2.00 -5.87
N MET A 87 -8.43 -1.82 -6.23
CA MET A 87 -7.58 -2.88 -6.74
C MET A 87 -6.63 -3.34 -5.63
N MET A 88 -6.62 -4.65 -5.36
CA MET A 88 -5.68 -5.26 -4.43
C MET A 88 -4.83 -6.28 -5.17
N GLU A 89 -3.65 -6.59 -4.60
CA GLU A 89 -2.78 -7.68 -5.03
C GLU A 89 -3.59 -8.91 -5.44
N THR A 90 -3.27 -9.47 -6.60
CA THR A 90 -4.01 -10.57 -7.22
C THR A 90 -3.26 -11.90 -7.13
N ALA A 91 -1.93 -11.89 -7.21
CA ALA A 91 -1.11 -13.09 -7.12
C ALA A 91 -0.94 -13.55 -5.66
N TYR A 92 -0.77 -12.60 -4.74
CA TYR A 92 -0.54 -12.84 -3.31
C TYR A 92 -1.48 -12.02 -2.40
N PRO A 93 -2.81 -12.12 -2.57
CA PRO A 93 -3.77 -11.39 -1.73
C PRO A 93 -3.62 -11.68 -0.22
N GLN A 94 -3.10 -12.86 0.14
CA GLN A 94 -2.87 -13.24 1.54
C GLN A 94 -1.78 -12.43 2.26
N TRP A 95 -0.97 -11.67 1.51
CA TRP A 95 0.04 -10.77 2.06
C TRP A 95 -0.49 -9.38 2.39
N ILE A 96 -1.81 -9.17 2.23
CA ILE A 96 -2.50 -7.96 2.67
C ILE A 96 -3.26 -8.27 3.94
N SER A 97 -3.03 -7.45 4.97
CA SER A 97 -3.79 -7.45 6.22
C SER A 97 -4.44 -6.09 6.43
N ILE A 98 -5.73 -6.09 6.74
CA ILE A 98 -6.55 -4.92 7.03
C ILE A 98 -7.21 -5.12 8.40
N GLY A 99 -6.97 -4.17 9.31
CA GLY A 99 -7.52 -4.15 10.66
C GLY A 99 -9.03 -3.84 10.70
N ASN A 100 -9.48 -3.39 11.86
CA ASN A 100 -10.86 -3.03 12.13
C ASN A 100 -11.13 -1.55 11.84
N ASP A 101 -12.37 -1.20 11.53
CA ASP A 101 -12.80 0.20 11.33
C ASP A 101 -12.02 0.94 10.22
N VAL A 102 -11.51 0.19 9.24
CA VAL A 102 -10.73 0.74 8.12
C VAL A 102 -11.65 1.20 6.99
N GLN A 103 -11.31 2.36 6.42
CA GLN A 103 -12.00 2.93 5.27
C GLN A 103 -11.07 2.93 4.06
N VAL A 104 -11.44 2.19 3.02
CA VAL A 104 -10.73 2.19 1.74
C VAL A 104 -11.54 2.97 0.71
N GLY A 105 -11.01 4.13 0.31
CA GLY A 105 -11.61 5.03 -0.66
C GLY A 105 -11.66 4.46 -2.08
N ILE A 106 -12.45 5.11 -2.95
CA ILE A 106 -12.64 4.68 -4.33
C ILE A 106 -11.30 4.60 -5.07
N ARG A 107 -11.14 3.58 -5.92
CA ARG A 107 -9.98 3.43 -6.82
C ARG A 107 -8.60 3.36 -6.12
N CYS A 108 -8.55 3.04 -4.83
CA CYS A 108 -7.26 2.76 -4.19
C CYS A 108 -6.59 1.54 -4.82
N LEU A 109 -5.26 1.56 -4.87
CA LEU A 109 -4.43 0.45 -5.36
C LEU A 109 -3.53 -0.04 -4.23
N ILE A 110 -3.64 -1.31 -3.85
CA ILE A 110 -2.82 -1.93 -2.81
C ILE A 110 -1.96 -3.02 -3.45
N ILE A 111 -0.65 -2.79 -3.50
CA ILE A 111 0.33 -3.67 -4.13
C ILE A 111 1.11 -4.37 -3.02
N ALA A 112 1.10 -5.71 -3.00
CA ALA A 112 1.81 -6.48 -1.99
C ALA A 112 3.01 -7.26 -2.55
N HIS A 113 3.18 -7.29 -3.87
CA HIS A 113 4.28 -7.98 -4.52
C HIS A 113 4.93 -7.14 -5.64
N ILE A 114 6.26 -7.11 -5.64
CA ILE A 114 7.10 -6.70 -6.79
C ILE A 114 8.31 -7.65 -6.85
N HIS A 115 8.69 -8.07 -8.06
CA HIS A 115 9.64 -9.17 -8.29
C HIS A 115 10.99 -9.01 -7.55
N SER A 116 11.45 -7.77 -7.36
CA SER A 116 12.74 -7.45 -6.75
C SER A 116 12.69 -7.23 -5.22
N LEU A 117 11.52 -7.26 -4.57
CA LEU A 117 11.38 -7.02 -3.11
C LEU A 117 10.78 -8.21 -2.34
N LEU A 118 10.90 -9.41 -2.91
CA LEU A 118 10.50 -10.64 -2.22
C LEU A 118 11.43 -10.89 -1.03
N PRO A 119 10.90 -11.26 0.15
CA PRO A 119 11.73 -11.73 1.25
C PRO A 119 12.62 -12.88 0.79
N HIS A 120 13.89 -12.86 1.19
CA HIS A 120 14.82 -13.97 0.96
C HIS A 120 14.51 -15.22 1.81
N GLU A 121 13.51 -15.14 2.70
CA GLU A 121 13.24 -16.19 3.70
C GLU A 121 12.32 -17.31 3.19
N GLU A 122 12.58 -18.50 3.73
CA GLU A 122 11.96 -19.78 3.34
C GLU A 122 10.50 -19.92 3.80
N ASP A 123 10.01 -19.09 4.76
CA ASP A 123 8.64 -19.15 5.26
C ASP A 123 7.76 -17.98 4.80
N LEU A 124 7.38 -18.02 3.51
CA LEU A 124 6.41 -17.11 2.92
C LEU A 124 4.96 -17.35 3.41
N SER A 125 4.71 -18.36 4.26
CA SER A 125 3.36 -18.73 4.68
C SER A 125 2.74 -17.70 5.65
N ASN A 126 3.56 -17.07 6.49
CA ASN A 126 3.12 -16.09 7.49
C ASN A 126 3.45 -14.64 7.15
N TYR A 127 4.16 -14.41 6.04
CA TYR A 127 4.59 -13.07 5.62
C TYR A 127 3.41 -12.14 5.30
N VAL A 128 3.52 -10.87 5.73
CA VAL A 128 2.57 -9.79 5.46
C VAL A 128 3.36 -8.62 4.87
N SER A 129 3.08 -8.30 3.61
CA SER A 129 3.75 -7.23 2.88
C SER A 129 3.09 -5.87 3.12
N VAL A 130 1.76 -5.82 3.10
CA VAL A 130 1.02 -4.59 3.40
C VAL A 130 0.16 -4.82 4.63
N LYS A 131 0.48 -4.09 5.70
CA LYS A 131 -0.29 -4.11 6.95
C LYS A 131 -1.00 -2.77 7.13
N ILE A 132 -2.32 -2.78 7.06
CA ILE A 132 -3.17 -1.63 7.37
C ILE A 132 -3.77 -1.89 8.75
N GLU A 133 -3.39 -1.08 9.73
CA GLU A 133 -3.89 -1.23 11.10
C GLU A 133 -5.30 -0.65 11.28
N ASP A 134 -5.82 -0.71 12.50
CA ASP A 134 -7.18 -0.29 12.81
C ASP A 134 -7.38 1.22 12.55
N GLU A 135 -8.61 1.63 12.26
CA GLU A 135 -9.04 3.04 12.16
C GLU A 135 -8.37 3.84 11.02
N VAL A 136 -7.69 3.17 10.11
CA VAL A 136 -7.00 3.82 8.98
C VAL A 136 -8.00 4.32 7.94
N TYR A 137 -7.75 5.52 7.43
CA TYR A 137 -8.45 6.07 6.27
C TYR A 137 -7.53 6.13 5.06
N LEU A 138 -7.90 5.43 3.98
CA LEU A 138 -7.25 5.52 2.68
C LEU A 138 -8.10 6.38 1.74
N GLY A 139 -7.62 7.59 1.45
CA GLY A 139 -8.27 8.52 0.54
C GLY A 139 -8.31 8.00 -0.89
N ALA A 140 -9.30 8.48 -1.64
CA ALA A 140 -9.57 8.08 -3.02
C ALA A 140 -8.31 8.08 -3.90
N GLY A 141 -8.09 7.00 -4.65
CA GLY A 141 -6.98 6.88 -5.60
C GLY A 141 -5.60 6.83 -4.96
N SER A 142 -5.49 6.61 -3.64
CA SER A 142 -4.19 6.39 -3.01
C SER A 142 -3.58 5.05 -3.45
N ILE A 143 -2.25 5.02 -3.55
CA ILE A 143 -1.48 3.84 -3.96
C ILE A 143 -0.59 3.42 -2.80
N ILE A 144 -0.70 2.17 -2.38
CA ILE A 144 0.08 1.58 -1.28
C ILE A 144 1.07 0.59 -1.89
N LEU A 145 2.37 0.84 -1.70
CA LEU A 145 3.44 -0.03 -2.19
C LEU A 145 3.74 -1.20 -1.23
N PRO A 146 4.44 -2.25 -1.69
CA PRO A 146 4.81 -3.39 -0.85
C PRO A 146 5.67 -3.01 0.36
N ASN A 147 5.71 -3.88 1.37
CA ASN A 147 6.55 -3.76 2.57
C ASN A 147 6.27 -2.52 3.44
N VAL A 148 5.01 -2.10 3.55
CA VAL A 148 4.62 -0.95 4.37
C VAL A 148 3.60 -1.32 5.43
N THR A 149 3.76 -0.72 6.60
CA THR A 149 2.74 -0.68 7.65
C THR A 149 2.12 0.72 7.69
N ILE A 150 0.80 0.79 7.59
CA ILE A 150 0.03 2.01 7.83
C ILE A 150 -0.51 1.93 9.25
N GLY A 151 0.08 2.70 10.15
CA GLY A 151 -0.21 2.66 11.57
C GLY A 151 -1.62 3.12 11.90
N ARG A 152 -2.12 2.67 13.05
CA ARG A 152 -3.49 2.94 13.54
C ARG A 152 -3.91 4.40 13.41
N GLY A 153 -5.11 4.65 12.89
CA GLY A 153 -5.68 6.00 12.77
C GLY A 153 -4.94 6.93 11.79
N ALA A 154 -3.99 6.41 11.00
CA ALA A 154 -3.33 7.19 9.96
C ALA A 154 -4.30 7.53 8.82
N VAL A 155 -4.07 8.68 8.20
CA VAL A 155 -4.89 9.23 7.12
C VAL A 155 -4.03 9.41 5.88
N ILE A 156 -4.25 8.58 4.89
CA ILE A 156 -3.64 8.71 3.57
C ILE A 156 -4.54 9.59 2.73
N THR A 157 -4.12 10.81 2.39
CA THR A 157 -4.97 11.70 1.59
C THR A 157 -5.09 11.23 0.14
N ALA A 158 -6.14 11.70 -0.55
CA ALA A 158 -6.44 11.29 -1.93
C ALA A 158 -5.24 11.47 -2.87
N GLY A 159 -5.03 10.48 -3.75
CA GLY A 159 -3.95 10.47 -4.74
C GLY A 159 -2.53 10.30 -4.18
N SER A 160 -2.37 10.04 -2.88
CA SER A 160 -1.03 9.87 -2.29
C SER A 160 -0.43 8.50 -2.63
N VAL A 161 0.90 8.45 -2.77
CA VAL A 161 1.66 7.21 -3.02
C VAL A 161 2.52 6.88 -1.82
N VAL A 162 2.13 5.85 -1.08
CA VAL A 162 2.79 5.40 0.15
C VAL A 162 3.94 4.48 -0.21
N THR A 163 5.17 4.98 -0.06
CA THR A 163 6.42 4.27 -0.38
C THR A 163 7.18 3.79 0.86
N ARG A 164 6.74 4.19 2.06
CA ARG A 164 7.34 3.86 3.35
C ARG A 164 6.22 3.69 4.39
N SER A 165 6.49 2.96 5.47
CA SER A 165 5.54 2.81 6.57
C SER A 165 5.15 4.16 7.18
N ILE A 166 3.88 4.31 7.52
CA ILE A 166 3.31 5.54 8.07
C ILE A 166 3.06 5.35 9.57
N PRO A 167 3.59 6.22 10.44
CA PRO A 167 3.31 6.15 11.88
C PRO A 167 1.82 6.31 12.19
N ALA A 168 1.39 5.76 13.32
CA ALA A 168 0.02 5.94 13.82
C ALA A 168 -0.37 7.42 13.91
N MET A 169 -1.67 7.70 13.78
CA MET A 169 -2.26 9.04 13.90
C MET A 169 -1.54 10.11 13.06
N THR A 170 -1.09 9.73 11.87
CA THR A 170 -0.36 10.61 10.95
C THR A 170 -1.14 10.81 9.68
N MET A 171 -1.33 12.07 9.30
CA MET A 171 -1.88 12.41 8.00
C MET A 171 -0.74 12.65 7.01
N VAL A 172 -0.80 11.99 5.85
CA VAL A 172 0.21 12.10 4.79
C VAL A 172 -0.39 12.55 3.46
N GLN A 173 0.43 13.19 2.64
CA GLN A 173 0.04 13.67 1.32
C GLN A 173 1.18 13.60 0.30
N GLY A 174 0.85 13.32 -0.96
CA GLY A 174 1.73 13.49 -2.12
C GLY A 174 2.30 12.20 -2.71
N ASN A 175 3.18 12.35 -3.70
CA ASN A 175 3.94 11.27 -4.32
C ASN A 175 5.44 11.65 -4.39
N PRO A 176 6.31 11.08 -3.54
CA PRO A 176 5.98 10.15 -2.45
C PRO A 176 5.17 10.83 -1.34
N ALA A 177 4.36 10.06 -0.62
CA ALA A 177 3.56 10.55 0.49
C ALA A 177 4.47 10.99 1.65
N LYS A 178 4.28 12.23 2.13
CA LYS A 178 5.00 12.79 3.27
C LYS A 178 4.05 13.16 4.39
N ALA A 179 4.50 13.05 5.64
CA ALA A 179 3.75 13.50 6.80
C ALA A 179 3.47 15.01 6.69
N VAL A 180 2.20 15.40 6.82
CA VAL A 180 1.74 16.79 6.76
C VAL A 180 1.09 17.27 8.05
N ALA A 181 0.55 16.34 8.85
CA ALA A 181 -0.04 16.64 10.15
C ALA A 181 -0.09 15.39 11.05
N ARG A 182 -0.26 15.63 12.36
CA ARG A 182 -0.68 14.60 13.32
C ARG A 182 -2.19 14.72 13.56
N CYS A 183 -2.87 13.59 13.47
CA CYS A 183 -4.29 13.47 13.78
C CYS A 183 -4.49 13.51 15.30
N GLY A 184 -5.36 14.37 15.81
CA GLY A 184 -5.75 14.34 17.23
C GLY A 184 -6.85 13.31 17.53
N ILE A 185 -7.64 12.95 16.53
CA ILE A 185 -8.65 11.88 16.55
C ILE A 185 -8.62 11.11 15.22
N PRO A 186 -8.99 9.82 15.18
CA PRO A 186 -9.08 9.08 13.93
C PRO A 186 -10.19 9.64 13.03
N LEU A 187 -10.08 9.41 11.72
CA LEU A 187 -11.12 9.77 10.74
C LEU A 187 -12.01 8.55 10.46
N LEU A 188 -12.99 8.31 11.32
CA LEU A 188 -13.96 7.19 11.21
C LEU A 188 -15.25 7.62 10.49
N TRP A 189 -16.13 6.66 10.21
CA TRP A 189 -17.42 6.87 9.51
C TRP A 189 -18.35 7.87 10.22
N ASP A 190 -18.35 7.84 11.55
CA ASP A 190 -19.17 8.64 12.43
C ASP A 190 -18.45 9.90 12.93
N THR A 191 -17.17 10.06 12.59
CA THR A 191 -16.37 11.21 13.00
C THR A 191 -16.84 12.45 12.23
N PRO A 192 -17.36 13.49 12.91
CA PRO A 192 -17.73 14.71 12.21
C PRO A 192 -16.49 15.35 11.59
N ILE A 193 -16.51 15.59 10.28
CA ILE A 193 -15.34 16.06 9.53
C ILE A 193 -14.76 17.36 10.11
N LYS A 194 -15.63 18.28 10.55
CA LYS A 194 -15.24 19.52 11.22
C LYS A 194 -14.45 19.25 12.50
N LYS A 195 -14.88 18.26 13.30
CA LYS A 195 -14.22 17.86 14.54
C LYS A 195 -12.83 17.28 14.25
N PHE A 196 -12.70 16.46 13.22
CA PHE A 196 -11.41 15.92 12.79
C PHE A 196 -10.41 17.04 12.45
N TYR A 197 -10.79 17.96 11.56
CA TYR A 197 -9.90 19.05 11.15
C TYR A 197 -9.53 20.00 12.28
N LEU A 198 -10.43 20.28 13.23
CA LEU A 198 -10.12 21.08 14.42
C LEU A 198 -9.08 20.45 15.35
N ASN A 199 -8.96 19.12 15.32
CA ASN A 199 -7.98 18.36 16.12
C ASN A 199 -6.70 18.04 15.35
N LEU A 200 -6.57 18.49 14.11
CA LEU A 200 -5.42 18.23 13.27
C LEU A 200 -4.27 19.20 13.62
N LYS A 201 -3.09 18.66 13.91
CA LYS A 201 -1.89 19.44 14.25
C LYS A 201 -0.92 19.46 13.05
N PRO A 202 -0.80 20.57 12.31
CA PRO A 202 0.09 20.63 11.14
C PRO A 202 1.55 20.39 11.50
N ILE A 203 2.26 19.63 10.67
CA ILE A 203 3.72 19.48 10.75
C ILE A 203 4.33 20.58 9.87
N PRO A 204 5.24 21.43 10.39
CA PRO A 204 5.87 22.49 9.60
C PRO A 204 6.61 21.93 8.38
N ARG A 205 6.55 22.63 7.23
CA ARG A 205 7.14 22.17 5.96
C ARG A 205 8.62 21.80 6.08
N ALA A 206 9.40 22.57 6.84
CA ALA A 206 10.82 22.31 7.09
C ALA A 206 11.06 20.95 7.78
N ALA A 207 10.17 20.51 8.67
CA ALA A 207 10.26 19.23 9.37
C ALA A 207 9.76 18.04 8.52
N ARG A 208 9.10 18.29 7.38
CA ARG A 208 8.66 17.23 6.45
C ARG A 208 9.79 16.73 5.55
N ASP A 209 10.84 17.53 5.42
CA ASP A 209 11.99 17.25 4.59
C ASP A 209 13.18 16.69 5.40
N THR A 210 13.04 16.51 6.72
CA THR A 210 14.08 15.95 7.60
C THR A 210 13.94 14.45 7.86
N ASP A 211 12.79 13.83 7.56
CA ASP A 211 12.61 12.35 7.53
C ASP A 211 13.29 11.72 6.28
N ARG A 212 14.40 12.32 5.81
CA ARG A 212 15.14 11.92 4.61
C ARG A 212 15.99 10.68 4.88
#